data_AF-A0A2N9K8T4-F1
#
_entry.id   AF-A0A2N9K8T4-F1
#
_cell.length_a   1.000
_cell.length_b   1.000
_cell.length_c   1.000
_cell.angle_alpha   90.00
_cell.angle_beta   90.00
_cell.angle_gamma   90.00
#
_symmetry.space_group_name_H-M   'P 1'
#
loop_
_entity.id
_entity.type
_entity.pdbx_description
1 polymer ?
#
loop_
_entity_poly.entity_id
_entity_poly.type
_entity_poly.pdbx_seq_one_letter_code
_entity_poly.pdbx_strand_id
1 'polypeptide(L)'
;MTVVNLTGEEFQQRYFPNYHEFQDITAGMVKDAKHRSDTFHDYLVNNRFLSRVTCFRVYDNNLFGFYKQAERCLKAGRTSSLDIFDQWVLLCGSSMTCHRFLTS
;
A
#
# COMPACT_ATOMS: atom_id res chain seq x y z
N MET A 1 4.28 -25.59 9.75
CA MET A 1 3.76 -24.36 9.10
C MET A 1 4.72 -24.00 7.99
N THR A 2 4.31 -24.21 6.76
CA THR A 2 5.06 -23.79 5.57
C THR A 2 5.06 -22.27 5.56
N VAL A 3 6.22 -21.65 5.79
CA VAL A 3 6.39 -20.21 5.60
C VAL A 3 6.17 -19.99 4.11
N VAL A 4 5.04 -19.39 3.73
CA VAL A 4 4.86 -18.92 2.36
C VAL A 4 5.86 -17.78 2.20
N ASN A 5 7.00 -18.07 1.56
CA ASN A 5 8.01 -17.07 1.23
C ASN A 5 7.39 -16.12 0.20
N LEU A 6 6.78 -15.04 0.70
CA LEU A 6 6.32 -13.94 -0.14
C LEU A 6 7.53 -13.41 -0.90
N THR A 7 7.49 -13.43 -2.22
CA THR A 7 8.58 -12.85 -3.02
C THR A 7 8.37 -11.34 -3.18
N GLY A 8 9.44 -10.62 -3.53
CA GLY A 8 9.33 -9.19 -3.87
C GLY A 8 8.35 -8.90 -5.01
N GLU A 9 8.23 -9.81 -5.98
CA GLU A 9 7.28 -9.70 -7.10
C GLU A 9 5.84 -9.94 -6.65
N GLU A 10 5.60 -11.01 -5.87
CA GLU A 10 4.28 -11.29 -5.32
C GLU A 10 3.78 -10.13 -4.44
N PHE A 11 4.68 -9.54 -3.66
CA PHE A 11 4.36 -8.36 -2.85
C PHE A 11 3.86 -7.20 -3.70
N GLN A 12 4.61 -6.83 -4.76
CA GLN A 12 4.24 -5.71 -5.63
C GLN A 12 2.92 -5.97 -6.36
N GLN A 13 2.73 -7.17 -6.93
CA GLN A 13 1.53 -7.50 -7.68
C GLN A 13 0.27 -7.57 -6.81
N ARG A 14 0.40 -8.04 -5.57
CA ARG A 14 -0.75 -8.30 -4.69
C ARG A 14 -1.12 -7.13 -3.80
N TYR A 15 -0.15 -6.30 -3.39
CA TYR A 15 -0.39 -5.34 -2.31
C TYR A 15 -0.10 -3.88 -2.69
N PHE A 16 0.41 -3.62 -3.90
CA PHE A 16 0.59 -2.25 -4.38
C PHE A 16 -0.68 -1.78 -5.11
N PRO A 17 -1.19 -0.56 -4.81
CA PRO A 17 -2.39 -0.05 -5.44
C PRO A 17 -2.15 0.33 -6.91
N ASN A 18 -3.20 0.19 -7.71
CA ASN A 18 -3.24 0.60 -9.10
C ASN A 18 -3.45 2.11 -9.21
N TYR A 19 -2.41 2.85 -8.86
CA TYR A 19 -2.31 4.30 -8.96
C TYR A 19 -1.00 4.66 -9.66
N HIS A 20 -1.05 5.63 -10.58
CA HIS A 20 0.12 6.16 -11.23
C HIS A 20 0.39 7.60 -10.80
N GLU A 21 1.66 7.98 -10.80
CA GLU A 21 2.07 9.33 -10.47
C GLU A 21 1.32 10.35 -11.34
N PHE A 22 0.87 11.44 -10.71
CA PHE A 22 0.09 12.52 -11.32
C PHE A 22 -1.28 12.13 -11.88
N GLN A 23 -1.77 10.91 -11.64
CA GLN A 23 -3.09 10.49 -12.06
C GLN A 23 -4.18 11.06 -11.14
N ASP A 24 -5.27 11.57 -11.72
CA ASP A 24 -6.41 12.08 -10.95
C ASP A 24 -7.01 10.99 -10.06
N ILE A 25 -7.45 11.38 -8.87
CA ILE A 25 -8.10 10.50 -7.91
C ILE A 25 -9.46 10.09 -8.46
N THR A 26 -9.67 8.79 -8.61
CA THR A 26 -10.95 8.21 -9.04
C THR A 26 -11.52 7.26 -7.99
N ALA A 27 -12.84 7.05 -8.02
CA ALA A 27 -13.50 6.08 -7.15
C ALA A 27 -12.93 4.65 -7.33
N GLY A 28 -12.52 4.30 -8.55
CA GLY A 28 -11.90 3.02 -8.85
C GLY A 28 -10.58 2.82 -8.11
N MET A 29 -9.72 3.84 -8.10
CA MET A 29 -8.45 3.80 -7.36
C MET A 29 -8.66 3.70 -5.85
N VAL A 30 -9.62 4.45 -5.30
CA VAL A 30 -9.91 4.39 -3.87
C VAL A 30 -10.40 3.00 -3.48
N LYS A 31 -11.23 2.38 -4.33
CA LYS A 31 -11.69 1.00 -4.13
C LYS A 31 -10.54 0.00 -4.20
N ASP A 32 -9.64 0.12 -5.17
CA ASP A 32 -8.46 -0.74 -5.27
C ASP A 32 -7.50 -0.53 -4.09
N ALA A 33 -7.12 0.71 -3.79
CA ALA A 33 -6.23 1.02 -2.67
C ALA A 33 -6.77 0.51 -1.33
N LYS A 34 -8.08 0.65 -1.10
CA LYS A 34 -8.74 0.05 0.06
C LYS A 34 -8.59 -1.47 0.06
N HIS A 35 -8.92 -2.12 -1.05
CA HIS A 35 -8.83 -3.58 -1.16
C HIS A 35 -7.40 -4.09 -0.90
N ARG A 36 -6.38 -3.41 -1.45
CA ARG A 36 -4.97 -3.73 -1.21
C ARG A 36 -4.59 -3.52 0.24
N SER A 37 -5.04 -2.41 0.86
CA SER A 37 -4.81 -2.12 2.28
C SER A 37 -5.40 -3.21 3.17
N ASP A 38 -6.68 -3.54 2.99
CA ASP A 38 -7.37 -4.53 3.82
C ASP A 38 -6.72 -5.92 3.65
N THR A 39 -6.43 -6.32 2.40
CA THR A 39 -5.82 -7.63 2.11
C THR A 39 -4.38 -7.73 2.65
N PHE A 40 -3.60 -6.65 2.56
CA PHE A 40 -2.24 -6.64 3.08
C PHE A 40 -2.24 -6.67 4.61
N HIS A 41 -3.11 -5.90 5.26
CA HIS A 41 -3.25 -5.90 6.71
C HIS A 41 -3.60 -7.30 7.22
N ASP A 42 -4.61 -7.94 6.63
CA ASP A 42 -5.02 -9.31 6.96
C ASP A 42 -3.87 -10.31 6.77
N TYR A 43 -3.11 -10.20 5.68
CA TYR A 43 -1.92 -11.01 5.46
C TYR A 43 -0.88 -10.79 6.56
N LEU A 44 -0.60 -9.52 6.89
CA LEU A 44 0.44 -9.14 7.83
C LEU A 44 0.12 -9.63 9.24
N VAL A 45 -1.11 -9.43 9.74
CA VAL A 45 -1.51 -9.89 11.09
C VAL A 45 -1.47 -11.41 11.24
N ASN A 46 -1.70 -12.15 10.15
CA ASN A 46 -1.64 -13.61 10.15
C ASN A 46 -0.22 -14.16 9.94
N ASN A 47 0.71 -13.35 9.42
CA ASN A 47 2.12 -13.72 9.27
C ASN A 47 2.95 -13.27 10.49
N ARG A 48 3.16 -14.17 11.46
CA ARG A 48 3.91 -13.89 12.70
C ARG A 48 5.34 -13.37 12.50
N PHE A 49 5.98 -13.73 11.39
CA PHE A 49 7.34 -13.28 11.10
C PHE A 49 7.31 -11.86 10.54
N LEU A 50 6.60 -11.65 9.43
CA LEU A 50 6.58 -10.36 8.73
C LEU A 50 5.90 -9.26 9.57
N SER A 51 4.90 -9.60 10.40
CA SER A 51 4.30 -8.63 11.36
C SER A 51 5.29 -8.04 12.35
N ARG A 52 6.41 -8.72 12.63
CA ARG A 52 7.46 -8.21 13.53
C ARG A 52 8.52 -7.40 12.79
N VAL A 53 8.54 -7.45 11.46
CA VAL A 53 9.51 -6.73 10.64
C VAL A 53 9.00 -5.32 10.37
N THR A 54 9.80 -4.33 10.77
CA THR A 54 9.41 -2.91 10.79
C THR A 54 8.98 -2.38 9.42
N CYS A 55 9.65 -2.76 8.34
CA CYS A 55 9.34 -2.21 7.02
C CYS A 55 7.91 -2.55 6.56
N PHE A 56 7.41 -3.77 6.82
CA PHE A 56 6.05 -4.16 6.45
C PHE A 56 4.99 -3.43 7.27
N ARG A 57 5.25 -3.17 8.56
CA ARG A 57 4.35 -2.34 9.39
C ARG A 57 4.29 -0.89 8.91
N VAL A 58 5.43 -0.34 8.49
CA VAL A 58 5.50 1.00 7.91
C VAL A 58 4.73 1.05 6.59
N TYR A 59 4.91 0.04 5.74
CA TYR A 59 4.17 -0.07 4.48
C TYR A 59 2.65 -0.19 4.72
N ASP A 60 2.22 -1.04 5.67
CA ASP A 60 0.80 -1.18 6.05
C ASP A 60 0.18 0.17 6.42
N ASN A 61 0.86 0.93 7.29
CA ASN A 61 0.41 2.25 7.71
C ASN A 61 0.37 3.26 6.55
N ASN A 62 1.37 3.25 5.67
CA ASN A 62 1.43 4.16 4.54
C ASN A 62 0.34 3.82 3.50
N LEU A 63 0.07 2.54 3.26
CA LEU A 63 -0.98 2.09 2.36
C LEU A 63 -2.37 2.48 2.90
N PHE A 64 -2.60 2.30 4.20
CA PHE A 64 -3.81 2.78 4.86
C PHE A 64 -3.95 4.30 4.79
N GLY A 65 -2.87 5.03 5.06
CA GLY A 65 -2.82 6.50 4.98
C GLY A 65 -3.16 7.02 3.58
N PHE A 66 -2.56 6.42 2.55
CA PHE A 66 -2.85 6.72 1.15
C PHE A 66 -4.33 6.50 0.80
N TYR A 67 -4.87 5.32 1.11
CA TYR A 67 -6.28 5.01 0.88
C TYR A 67 -7.20 6.03 1.59
N LYS A 68 -6.95 6.31 2.87
CA LYS A 68 -7.79 7.23 3.65
C LYS A 68 -7.72 8.65 3.13
N GLN A 69 -6.56 9.11 2.70
CA GLN A 69 -6.44 10.44 2.12
C GLN A 69 -7.19 10.52 0.78
N ALA A 70 -7.01 9.55 -0.10
CA ALA A 70 -7.71 9.51 -1.39
C ALA A 70 -9.24 9.45 -1.22
N GLU A 71 -9.73 8.67 -0.24
CA GLU A 71 -11.16 8.62 0.10
C GLU A 71 -11.69 9.98 0.59
N ARG A 72 -10.93 10.67 1.45
CA ARG A 72 -11.29 12.01 1.95
C ARG A 72 -11.33 13.04 0.84
N CYS A 73 -10.38 13.01 -0.09
CA CYS A 73 -10.34 13.92 -1.23
C CYS A 73 -11.58 13.76 -2.11
N LEU A 74 -11.93 12.52 -2.48
CA LEU A 74 -13.14 12.26 -3.27
C LEU A 74 -14.43 12.71 -2.58
N LYS A 75 -14.57 12.43 -1.27
CA LYS A 75 -15.73 12.88 -0.50
C LYS A 75 -15.86 14.40 -0.46
N ALA A 76 -14.75 15.12 -0.58
CA ALA A 76 -14.69 16.57 -0.65
C ALA A 76 -14.76 17.13 -2.09
N GLY A 77 -14.97 16.28 -3.11
CA GLY A 77 -14.97 16.71 -4.53
C GLY A 77 -13.59 17.07 -5.09
N ARG A 78 -12.50 16.69 -4.39
CA ARG A 78 -11.12 16.94 -4.80
C ARG A 78 -10.55 15.72 -5.51
N THR A 79 -10.14 15.90 -6.76
CA THR A 79 -9.64 14.83 -7.62
C THR A 79 -8.18 15.03 -8.03
N SER A 80 -7.52 16.12 -7.64
CA SER A 80 -6.14 16.36 -8.05
C SER A 80 -5.20 15.33 -7.44
N SER A 81 -4.29 14.80 -8.26
CA SER A 81 -3.18 13.96 -7.80
C SER A 81 -2.31 14.63 -6.73
N LEU A 82 -2.22 15.97 -6.75
CA LEU A 82 -1.46 16.74 -5.77
C LEU A 82 -2.03 16.61 -4.35
N ASP A 83 -3.32 16.34 -4.19
CA ASP A 83 -3.95 16.16 -2.88
C ASP A 83 -3.49 14.89 -2.12
N ILE A 84 -2.85 13.95 -2.84
CA ILE A 84 -2.36 12.66 -2.30
C ILE A 84 -0.87 12.43 -2.57
N PHE A 85 -0.17 13.39 -3.17
CA PHE A 85 1.21 13.20 -3.64
C PHE A 85 2.17 12.79 -2.52
N ASP A 86 2.13 13.46 -1.36
CA ASP A 86 2.99 13.12 -0.23
C ASP A 86 2.77 11.68 0.26
N GLN A 87 1.50 11.23 0.29
CA GLN A 87 1.17 9.85 0.69
C GLN A 87 1.65 8.84 -0.36
N TRP A 88 1.58 9.19 -1.64
CA TRP A 88 2.10 8.37 -2.71
C TRP A 88 3.62 8.17 -2.60
N VAL A 89 4.37 9.25 -2.35
CA VAL A 89 5.84 9.18 -2.18
C VAL A 89 6.22 8.29 -0.99
N LEU A 90 5.54 8.42 0.15
CA LEU A 90 5.75 7.57 1.33
C LEU A 90 5.45 6.09 1.03
N LEU A 91 4.37 5.83 0.29
CA LEU A 91 4.00 4.48 -0.12
C LEU A 91 5.05 3.85 -1.05
N CYS A 92 5.52 4.57 -2.07
CA CYS A 92 6.60 4.13 -2.95
C CYS A 92 7.89 3.83 -2.18
N GLY A 93 8.31 4.73 -1.28
CA GLY A 93 9.52 4.55 -0.48
C GLY A 93 9.47 3.31 0.39
N SER A 94 8.37 3.13 1.13
CA SER A 94 8.18 1.95 2.00
C SER A 94 8.01 0.65 1.21
N SER A 95 7.38 0.69 0.04
CA SER A 95 7.27 -0.44 -0.89
C SER A 95 8.65 -0.94 -1.34
N MET A 96 9.54 -0.02 -1.74
CA MET A 96 10.91 -0.37 -2.12
C MET A 96 11.69 -1.01 -0.97
N THR A 97 11.52 -0.51 0.26
CA THR A 97 12.16 -1.13 1.44
C THR A 97 11.67 -2.56 1.68
N CYS A 98 10.36 -2.80 1.56
CA CYS A 98 9.79 -4.14 1.67
C CYS A 98 10.31 -5.07 0.57
N HIS A 99 10.33 -4.59 -0.68
CA HIS A 99 10.82 -5.37 -1.82
C HIS A 99 12.27 -5.78 -1.63
N ARG A 100 13.16 -4.85 -1.25
CA ARG A 100 14.57 -5.17 -0.95
C ARG A 100 14.71 -6.23 0.14
N PHE A 101 13.90 -6.17 1.19
CA PHE A 101 13.91 -7.18 2.25
C PHE A 101 13.54 -8.58 1.73
N LEU A 102 12.60 -8.67 0.78
CA LEU A 102 12.13 -9.94 0.21
C LEU A 102 13.04 -10.50 -0.89
N THR A 103 13.94 -9.69 -1.43
CA THR A 103 14.88 -10.09 -2.51
C THR A 103 16.33 -10.20 -2.05
N SER A 104 16.62 -9.88 -0.79
CA SER A 104 17.95 -10.03 -0.16
C SER A 104 18.10 -11.42 0.44
#